data_AF-A0A432XGG1-F1
#
_entry.id   AF-A0A432XGG1-F1
#
_cell.length_a   1.000
_cell.length_b   1.000
_cell.length_c   1.000
_cell.angle_alpha   90.00
_cell.angle_beta   90.00
_cell.angle_gamma   90.00
#
_symmetry.space_group_name_H-M   'P 1'
#
loop_
_entity.id
_entity.type
_entity.pdbx_description
1 polymer ?
#
loop_
_entity_poly.entity_id
_entity_poly.type
_entity_poly.pdbx_seq_one_letter_code
_entity_poly.pdbx_strand_id
1 'polypeptide(L)'
;MFKSLIPTLIVLISLMPLAADAKGSFEKPDAEFLIGACQAVTEIYNAHNEKRFLASQTTSLADAMRAGYCLGVMKQYQCRRLGKYSLFESARRVAISDDESSDNRHTSIDRILQQGVCR
;
A
#
# COMPACT_ATOMS: atom_id res chain seq x y z
N MET A 1 -15.83 42.37 17.46
CA MET A 1 -15.13 42.45 16.16
C MET A 1 -14.68 41.10 15.59
N PHE A 2 -14.54 40.01 16.37
CA PHE A 2 -14.09 38.69 15.86
C PHE A 2 -15.08 37.92 14.96
N LYS A 3 -16.38 38.24 14.99
CA LYS A 3 -17.41 37.50 14.23
C LYS A 3 -17.28 37.62 12.70
N SER A 4 -16.70 38.72 12.21
CA SER A 4 -16.51 38.94 10.77
C SER A 4 -15.22 38.33 10.22
N LEU A 5 -14.30 37.89 11.09
CA LEU A 5 -12.97 37.37 10.73
C LEU A 5 -13.01 35.89 10.30
N ILE A 6 -13.96 35.14 10.84
CA ILE A 6 -14.17 33.71 10.56
C ILE A 6 -14.59 33.46 9.10
N PRO A 7 -15.63 34.14 8.54
CA PRO A 7 -16.03 33.89 7.16
C PRO A 7 -14.95 34.31 6.15
N THR A 8 -14.22 35.40 6.43
CA THR A 8 -13.10 35.83 5.57
C THR A 8 -11.94 34.83 5.54
N LEU A 9 -11.63 34.19 6.67
CA LEU A 9 -10.57 33.18 6.73
C LEU A 9 -10.92 31.93 5.91
N ILE A 10 -12.19 31.49 5.95
CA ILE A 10 -12.67 30.33 5.20
C ILE A 10 -12.59 30.57 3.69
N VAL A 11 -12.97 31.76 3.22
CA VAL A 11 -12.88 32.14 1.80
C VAL A 11 -11.42 32.14 1.33
N LEU A 12 -10.49 32.67 2.12
CA LEU A 12 -9.06 32.65 1.79
C LEU A 12 -8.47 31.24 1.69
N ILE A 13 -8.90 30.29 2.52
CA ILE A 13 -8.42 28.90 2.47
C ILE A 13 -8.89 28.18 1.19
N SER A 14 -10.07 28.52 0.67
CA SER A 14 -10.62 27.90 -0.55
C SER A 14 -9.94 28.30 -1.86
N LEU A 15 -9.16 29.40 -1.85
CA LEU A 15 -8.48 29.94 -3.02
C LEU A 15 -7.09 29.34 -3.24
N MET A 16 -6.57 28.52 -2.33
CA MET A 16 -5.26 27.88 -2.52
C MET A 16 -5.37 26.71 -3.51
N PRO A 17 -4.68 26.77 -4.66
CA PRO A 17 -4.62 25.61 -5.56
C PRO A 17 -3.83 24.49 -4.86
N LEU A 18 -4.48 23.35 -4.63
CA LEU A 18 -3.79 22.11 -4.26
C LEU A 18 -3.02 21.63 -5.50
N ALA A 19 -1.72 21.89 -5.54
CA ALA A 19 -0.81 21.18 -6.44
C ALA A 19 -0.69 19.73 -5.93
N ALA A 20 -1.56 18.85 -6.43
CA ALA A 20 -1.50 17.42 -6.15
C ALA A 20 -0.68 16.74 -7.24
N ASP A 21 0.62 16.59 -7.02
CA ASP A 21 1.48 15.74 -7.85
C ASP A 21 1.23 14.26 -7.50
N ALA A 22 0.25 13.65 -8.17
CA ALA A 22 0.05 12.21 -8.13
C ALA A 22 1.10 11.50 -9.02
N LYS A 23 2.39 11.64 -8.70
CA LYS A 23 3.44 10.84 -9.34
C LYS A 23 3.53 9.46 -8.67
N GLY A 24 2.61 8.58 -9.05
CA GLY A 24 2.71 7.15 -8.84
C GLY A 24 2.44 6.47 -10.17
N SER A 25 3.49 6.18 -10.94
CA SER A 25 3.31 5.43 -12.18
C SER A 25 3.05 3.96 -11.79
N PHE A 26 1.78 3.56 -11.78
CA PHE A 26 1.33 2.15 -11.69
C PHE A 26 1.44 1.46 -13.06
N GLU A 27 2.31 1.96 -13.94
CA GLU A 27 2.34 1.59 -15.34
C GLU A 27 3.09 0.25 -15.47
N LYS A 28 2.29 -0.82 -15.60
CA LYS A 28 2.69 -2.24 -15.58
C LYS A 28 3.36 -2.66 -14.26
N PRO A 29 2.55 -2.99 -13.24
CA PRO A 29 3.10 -3.51 -11.99
C PRO A 29 3.81 -4.84 -12.27
N ASP A 30 5.11 -4.88 -12.02
CA ASP A 30 5.95 -6.05 -12.09
C ASP A 30 6.06 -6.72 -10.71
N ALA A 31 6.87 -7.78 -10.63
CA ALA A 31 7.11 -8.49 -9.39
C ALA A 31 7.71 -7.57 -8.30
N GLU A 32 8.66 -6.71 -8.66
CA GLU A 32 9.31 -5.77 -7.76
C GLU A 32 8.31 -4.75 -7.21
N PHE A 33 7.47 -4.19 -8.07
CA PHE A 33 6.38 -3.30 -7.66
C PHE A 33 5.42 -3.98 -6.68
N LEU A 34 5.04 -5.24 -6.95
CA LEU A 34 4.15 -5.99 -6.06
C LEU A 34 4.79 -6.24 -4.68
N ILE A 35 6.09 -6.56 -4.64
CA ILE A 35 6.81 -6.78 -3.38
C ILE A 35 6.88 -5.48 -2.59
N GLY A 36 7.31 -4.38 -3.22
CA GLY A 36 7.33 -3.05 -2.59
C GLY A 36 5.93 -2.59 -2.13
N ALA A 37 4.90 -2.95 -2.89
CA ALA A 37 3.52 -2.69 -2.51
C ALA A 37 3.10 -3.46 -1.24
N CYS A 38 3.57 -4.69 -1.07
CA CYS A 38 3.30 -5.49 0.11
C CYS A 38 4.19 -5.11 1.31
N GLN A 39 5.40 -4.60 1.08
CA GLN A 39 6.23 -3.98 2.12
C GLN A 39 5.50 -2.79 2.75
N ALA A 40 4.88 -1.92 1.94
CA ALA A 40 4.07 -0.82 2.44
C ALA A 40 2.93 -1.29 3.38
N VAL A 41 2.28 -2.43 3.09
CA VAL A 41 1.27 -3.03 4.00
C VAL A 41 1.89 -3.38 5.36
N THR A 42 3.08 -4.00 5.36
CA THR A 42 3.76 -4.40 6.60
C THR A 42 4.23 -3.20 7.42
N GLU A 43 4.74 -2.16 6.77
CA GLU A 43 5.17 -0.91 7.41
C GLU A 43 3.99 -0.19 8.06
N ILE A 44 2.86 -0.06 7.33
CA ILE A 44 1.63 0.53 7.85
C ILE A 44 1.11 -0.27 9.04
N TYR A 45 1.12 -1.61 8.98
CA TYR A 45 0.66 -2.45 10.07
C TYR A 45 1.56 -2.40 11.31
N ASN A 46 2.88 -2.35 11.11
CA ASN A 46 3.84 -2.17 12.21
C ASN A 46 3.64 -0.80 12.88
N ALA A 47 3.49 0.27 12.08
CA ALA A 47 3.14 1.60 12.57
C ALA A 47 1.80 1.60 13.30
N HIS A 48 0.82 0.82 12.83
CA HIS A 48 -0.44 0.61 13.54
C HIS A 48 -0.22 -0.08 14.88
N ASN A 49 0.60 -1.11 15.01
CA ASN A 49 0.81 -1.77 16.29
C ASN A 49 1.57 -0.89 17.31
N GLU A 50 2.53 -0.09 16.86
CA GLU A 50 3.34 0.78 17.73
C GLU A 50 2.66 2.13 18.03
N LYS A 51 1.93 2.70 17.06
CA LYS A 51 1.34 4.04 17.10
C LYS A 51 -0.04 4.07 16.43
N ARG A 52 -0.95 3.16 16.85
CA ARG A 52 -2.33 2.99 16.31
C ARG A 52 -3.05 4.29 15.95
N PHE A 53 -2.91 5.32 16.78
CA PHE A 53 -3.60 6.60 16.62
C PHE A 53 -3.01 7.48 15.50
N LEU A 54 -1.72 7.33 15.20
CA LEU A 54 -1.01 8.18 14.24
C LEU A 54 -0.71 7.49 12.92
N ALA A 55 -0.85 6.16 12.83
CA ALA A 55 -0.53 5.42 11.62
C ALA A 55 -1.27 5.94 10.37
N SER A 56 -2.54 6.33 10.50
CA SER A 56 -3.30 6.94 9.39
C SER A 56 -2.84 8.35 9.01
N GLN A 57 -2.17 9.07 9.92
CA GLN A 57 -1.65 10.42 9.69
C GLN A 57 -0.20 10.40 9.18
N THR A 58 0.58 9.38 9.54
CA THR A 58 1.99 9.25 9.14
C THR A 58 2.18 8.45 7.86
N THR A 59 1.14 7.74 7.39
CA THR A 59 1.21 7.00 6.12
C THR A 59 1.14 7.99 4.96
N SER A 60 2.12 7.92 4.04
CA SER A 60 2.09 8.74 2.83
C SER A 60 0.98 8.27 1.88
N LEU A 61 0.45 9.19 1.06
CA LEU A 61 -0.57 8.84 0.07
C LEU A 61 -0.08 7.74 -0.89
N ALA A 62 1.20 7.79 -1.29
CA ALA A 62 1.80 6.80 -2.17
C ALA A 62 1.82 5.41 -1.51
N ASP A 63 2.18 5.32 -0.24
CA ASP A 63 2.23 4.05 0.49
C ASP A 63 0.84 3.51 0.76
N ALA A 64 -0.15 4.37 1.04
CA ALA A 64 -1.54 3.97 1.14
C ALA A 64 -2.05 3.36 -0.17
N MET A 65 -1.74 3.97 -1.32
CA MET A 65 -2.14 3.41 -2.62
C MET A 65 -1.43 2.10 -2.93
N ARG A 66 -0.12 2.00 -2.67
CA ARG A 66 0.66 0.76 -2.80
C ARG A 66 0.11 -0.35 -1.91
N ALA A 67 -0.17 -0.06 -0.64
CA ALA A 67 -0.77 -1.02 0.28
C ALA A 67 -2.16 -1.47 -0.19
N GLY A 68 -2.98 -0.55 -0.70
CA GLY A 68 -4.25 -0.86 -1.33
C GLY A 68 -4.10 -1.80 -2.53
N TYR A 69 -3.09 -1.56 -3.38
CA TYR A 69 -2.77 -2.43 -4.51
C TYR A 69 -2.44 -3.86 -4.04
N CYS A 70 -1.49 -4.03 -3.09
CA CYS A 70 -1.13 -5.35 -2.59
C CYS A 70 -2.35 -6.10 -2.01
N LEU A 71 -3.13 -5.45 -1.13
CA LEU A 71 -4.32 -6.06 -0.54
C LEU A 71 -5.37 -6.46 -1.58
N GLY A 72 -5.56 -5.62 -2.60
CA GLY A 72 -6.45 -5.91 -3.73
C GLY A 72 -6.02 -7.15 -4.51
N VAL A 73 -4.72 -7.24 -4.84
CA VAL A 73 -4.16 -8.42 -5.53
C VAL A 73 -4.31 -9.68 -4.68
N MET A 74 -3.96 -9.64 -3.39
CA MET A 74 -4.10 -10.81 -2.50
C MET A 74 -5.56 -11.28 -2.38
N LYS A 75 -6.51 -10.33 -2.34
CA LYS A 75 -7.94 -10.64 -2.26
C LYS A 75 -8.49 -11.26 -3.55
N GLN A 76 -7.99 -10.81 -4.71
CA GLN A 76 -8.43 -11.29 -6.01
C GLN A 76 -7.76 -12.60 -6.42
N TYR A 77 -6.54 -12.87 -5.95
CA TYR A 77 -5.80 -14.06 -6.34
C TYR A 77 -6.46 -15.33 -5.81
N GLN A 78 -6.89 -16.19 -6.72
CA GLN A 78 -7.63 -17.41 -6.40
C GLN A 78 -6.70 -18.62 -6.38
N CYS A 79 -6.66 -19.29 -5.24
CA CYS A 79 -5.95 -20.52 -5.05
C CYS A 79 -6.82 -21.73 -5.44
N ARG A 80 -6.21 -22.79 -6.00
CA ARG A 80 -6.91 -24.08 -6.23
C ARG A 80 -7.45 -24.72 -4.95
N ARG A 81 -6.90 -24.38 -3.78
CA ARG A 81 -7.38 -24.74 -2.44
C ARG A 81 -7.67 -23.45 -1.67
N LEU A 82 -8.64 -23.43 -0.75
CA LEU A 82 -8.88 -22.24 0.09
C LEU A 82 -7.56 -21.76 0.72
N GLY A 83 -7.21 -20.50 0.46
CA GLY A 83 -6.06 -19.85 1.07
C GLY A 83 -6.15 -19.94 2.59
N LYS A 84 -5.07 -20.39 3.23
CA LYS A 84 -5.03 -20.62 4.68
C LYS A 84 -4.68 -19.37 5.49
N TYR A 85 -4.17 -18.34 4.83
CA TYR A 85 -3.59 -17.15 5.44
C TYR A 85 -4.56 -15.97 5.39
N SER A 86 -4.46 -15.09 6.39
CA SER A 86 -5.13 -13.79 6.31
C SER A 86 -4.52 -12.94 5.17
N LEU A 87 -5.24 -11.90 4.72
CA LEU A 87 -4.71 -10.97 3.71
C LEU A 87 -3.40 -10.32 4.18
N PHE A 88 -3.32 -9.99 5.47
CA PHE A 88 -2.11 -9.42 6.06
C PHE A 88 -0.94 -10.43 6.06
N GLU A 89 -1.19 -11.67 6.47
CA GLU A 89 -0.13 -12.68 6.50
C GLU A 89 0.35 -13.03 5.09
N SER A 90 -0.57 -13.05 4.12
CA SER A 90 -0.23 -13.21 2.70
C SER A 90 0.66 -12.06 2.20
N ALA A 91 0.29 -10.81 2.51
CA ALA A 91 1.07 -9.63 2.16
C ALA A 91 2.46 -9.66 2.81
N ARG A 92 2.56 -10.03 4.10
CA ARG A 92 3.84 -10.16 4.80
C ARG A 92 4.78 -11.19 4.16
N ARG A 93 4.23 -12.32 3.70
CA ARG A 93 5.02 -13.38 3.04
C ARG A 93 5.54 -12.95 1.68
N VAL A 94 4.75 -12.18 0.92
CA VAL A 94 5.21 -11.56 -0.32
C VAL A 94 6.27 -10.49 -0.06
N ALA A 95 6.10 -9.65 0.96
CA ALA A 95 7.05 -8.59 1.33
C ALA A 95 8.46 -9.13 1.67
N ILE A 96 8.56 -10.33 2.23
CA ILE A 96 9.83 -10.97 2.65
C ILE A 96 10.46 -11.80 1.50
N SER A 97 9.77 -11.95 0.37
CA SER A 97 10.25 -12.79 -0.74
C SER A 97 11.41 -12.19 -1.56
N ASP A 98 11.83 -10.94 -1.27
CA ASP A 98 13.00 -10.27 -1.86
C ASP A 98 14.35 -10.94 -1.52
N ASP A 99 14.43 -11.75 -0.45
CA ASP A 99 15.71 -12.22 0.08
C ASP A 99 16.35 -13.38 -0.72
N GLU A 100 15.60 -14.06 -1.60
CA GLU A 100 16.09 -15.24 -2.35
C GLU A 100 16.16 -15.08 -3.88
N SER A 101 15.82 -13.91 -4.43
CA SER A 101 15.61 -13.75 -5.89
C SER A 101 16.35 -12.57 -6.52
N SER A 102 17.54 -12.24 -6.03
CA SER A 102 18.41 -11.22 -6.66
C SER A 102 18.88 -11.61 -8.09
N ASP A 103 18.60 -12.85 -8.54
CA ASP A 103 18.99 -13.33 -9.88
C ASP A 103 17.82 -13.88 -10.71
N ASN A 104 16.68 -13.18 -10.79
CA ASN A 104 15.72 -13.45 -11.87
C ASN A 104 14.78 -12.27 -12.13
N ARG A 105 15.12 -11.46 -13.13
CA ARG A 105 14.25 -10.40 -13.72
C ARG A 105 12.95 -10.92 -14.36
N HIS A 106 12.61 -12.19 -14.15
CA HIS A 106 11.47 -12.89 -14.76
C HIS A 106 10.68 -13.73 -13.76
N THR A 107 10.83 -13.52 -12.45
CA THR A 107 9.95 -14.18 -11.47
C THR A 107 8.52 -13.73 -11.75
N SER A 108 7.68 -14.65 -12.21
CA SER A 108 6.29 -14.32 -12.54
C SER A 108 5.57 -13.90 -11.28
N ILE A 109 4.77 -12.83 -11.37
CA ILE A 109 3.84 -12.40 -10.32
C ILE A 109 3.03 -13.60 -9.80
N ASP A 110 2.62 -14.48 -10.70
CA ASP A 110 1.92 -15.73 -10.38
C ASP A 110 2.69 -16.63 -9.40
N ARG A 111 4.01 -16.82 -9.57
CA ARG A 111 4.82 -17.62 -8.64
C ARG A 111 4.88 -16.99 -7.25
N ILE A 112 5.05 -15.67 -7.17
CA ILE A 112 5.08 -14.93 -5.90
C ILE A 112 3.73 -15.02 -5.20
N LEU A 113 2.64 -14.82 -5.94
CA LEU A 113 1.28 -14.93 -5.42
C LEU A 113 0.93 -16.36 -4.98
N GLN A 114 1.32 -17.36 -5.76
CA GLN A 114 1.14 -18.77 -5.42
C GLN A 114 1.85 -19.12 -4.10
N GLN A 115 3.08 -18.64 -3.92
CA GLN A 115 3.85 -18.89 -2.71
C GLN A 115 3.30 -18.12 -1.49
N GLY A 116 2.90 -16.86 -1.69
CA GLY A 116 2.41 -15.98 -0.64
C GLY A 116 1.00 -16.32 -0.16
N VAL A 117 0.08 -16.61 -1.08
CA VAL A 117 -1.37 -16.76 -0.82
C VAL A 117 -1.80 -18.22 -0.71
N CYS A 118 -1.26 -19.12 -1.53
CA CYS A 118 -1.86 -20.45 -1.78
C CYS A 118 -1.18 -21.64 -1.11
N ARG A 119 -0.21 -21.40 -0.23
CA ARG A 119 0.61 -22.47 0.35
C ARG A 119 -0.10 -23.24 1.47
#